data_AF-A0A850WII9-F1
#
_entry.id   AF-A0A850WII9-F1
#
_cell.length_a   1.000
_cell.length_b   1.000
_cell.length_c   1.000
_cell.angle_alpha   90.00
_cell.angle_beta   90.00
_cell.angle_gamma   90.00
#
_symmetry.space_group_name_H-M   'P 1'
#
loop_
_entity.id
_entity.type
_entity.pdbx_description
1 polymer ?
#
loop_
_entity_poly.entity_id
_entity_poly.type
_entity_poly.pdbx_seq_one_letter_code
_entity_poly.pdbx_strand_id
1 'polypeptide(L)'
;VVYLIIFHILFVLFVWTYWKSIFTLPVQPGKKYHMSYADQERYENEERPEVQRQILAEIARKLPVYTRTGSGGQLGRALCVSKLIVLRLCAVHILTATLLLFSRVNNCIGFSNYKFFLLFLAYSLLYCLYIAATVFKYFIKYWTVSCEIWLLFISCESGGGELTNGRSKFHVLFLLFVAVMFFVSLMFLFGYHCWLVSRNRSTL
;
A
#
# COMPACT_ATOMS: atom_id res chain seq x y z
N VAL A 1 1.82 -31.25 -8.62
CA VAL A 1 0.41 -30.81 -8.71
C VAL A 1 0.00 -29.93 -7.53
N VAL A 2 0.10 -30.41 -6.28
CA VAL A 2 -0.31 -29.64 -5.07
C VAL A 2 0.34 -28.25 -4.98
N TYR A 3 1.66 -28.13 -5.19
CA TYR A 3 2.34 -26.83 -5.16
C TYR A 3 1.82 -25.84 -6.22
N LEU A 4 1.40 -26.32 -7.39
CA LEU A 4 0.87 -25.46 -8.43
C LEU A 4 -0.52 -24.96 -8.06
N ILE A 5 -1.37 -25.80 -7.46
CA ILE A 5 -2.71 -25.41 -7.03
C ILE A 5 -2.62 -24.31 -5.97
N ILE A 6 -1.82 -24.51 -4.92
CA ILE A 6 -1.64 -23.53 -3.84
C ILE A 6 -1.07 -22.22 -4.40
N PHE A 7 -0.08 -22.31 -5.30
CA PHE A 7 0.50 -21.13 -5.96
C PHE A 7 -0.57 -20.30 -6.69
N HIS A 8 -1.44 -20.94 -7.49
CA HIS A 8 -2.47 -20.23 -8.24
C HIS A 8 -3.52 -19.60 -7.34
N ILE A 9 -3.91 -20.28 -6.25
CA ILE A 9 -4.85 -19.71 -5.28
C ILE A 9 -4.26 -18.44 -4.66
N LEU A 10 -3.02 -18.49 -4.19
CA LEU A 10 -2.34 -17.32 -3.61
C LEU A 10 -2.14 -16.20 -4.64
N PHE A 11 -1.77 -16.56 -5.88
CA PHE A 11 -1.58 -15.61 -6.96
C PHE A 11 -2.88 -14.88 -7.32
N VAL A 12 -3.99 -15.62 -7.46
CA VAL A 12 -5.31 -15.02 -7.75
C VAL A 12 -5.75 -14.10 -6.61
N LEU A 13 -5.57 -14.50 -5.35
CA LEU A 13 -5.91 -13.66 -4.20
C LEU A 13 -5.04 -12.38 -4.14
N PHE A 14 -3.74 -12.50 -4.41
CA PHE A 14 -2.81 -11.37 -4.50
C PHE A 14 -3.24 -10.38 -5.59
N VAL A 15 -3.44 -10.85 -6.83
CA VAL A 15 -3.84 -9.98 -7.95
C VAL A 15 -5.21 -9.36 -7.72
N TRP A 16 -6.16 -10.13 -7.19
CA TRP A 16 -7.51 -9.63 -6.88
C TRP A 16 -7.49 -8.50 -5.86
N THR A 17 -6.76 -8.69 -4.76
CA THR A 17 -6.69 -7.69 -3.69
C THR A 17 -5.89 -6.46 -4.11
N TYR A 18 -4.83 -6.63 -4.91
CA TYR A 18 -4.11 -5.55 -5.56
C TYR A 18 -5.00 -4.73 -6.50
N TRP A 19 -5.78 -5.40 -7.35
CA TRP A 19 -6.74 -4.74 -8.23
C TRP A 19 -7.76 -3.94 -7.42
N LYS A 20 -8.33 -4.55 -6.37
CA LYS A 20 -9.30 -3.88 -5.50
C LYS A 20 -8.70 -2.71 -4.73
N SER A 21 -7.44 -2.78 -4.28
CA SER A 21 -6.80 -1.66 -3.57
C SER A 21 -6.55 -0.46 -4.48
N ILE A 22 -6.28 -0.70 -5.77
CA ILE A 22 -6.01 0.36 -6.74
C ILE A 22 -7.29 0.95 -7.32
N PHE A 23 -8.23 0.11 -7.78
CA PHE A 23 -9.36 0.58 -8.58
C PHE A 23 -10.63 0.89 -7.78
N THR A 24 -10.66 0.65 -6.48
CA THR A 24 -11.83 1.00 -5.66
C THR A 24 -11.79 2.50 -5.33
N LEU A 25 -12.79 3.28 -5.74
CA LEU A 25 -12.76 4.74 -5.59
C LEU A 25 -12.85 5.19 -4.10
N PRO A 26 -12.29 6.37 -3.76
CA PRO A 26 -12.45 6.94 -2.43
C PRO A 26 -13.92 7.35 -2.20
N VAL A 27 -14.48 6.98 -1.06
CA VAL A 27 -15.83 7.43 -0.67
C VAL A 27 -15.81 8.93 -0.43
N GLN A 28 -16.64 9.66 -1.17
CA GLN A 28 -16.83 11.10 -0.98
C GLN A 28 -17.76 11.37 0.21
N PRO A 29 -17.54 12.48 0.94
CA PRO A 29 -18.47 12.89 1.98
C PRO A 29 -19.85 13.15 1.37
N GLY A 30 -20.90 12.64 2.03
CA GLY A 30 -22.28 12.83 1.58
C GLY A 30 -22.68 14.30 1.59
N LYS A 31 -23.70 14.67 0.80
CA LYS A 31 -24.17 16.06 0.59
C LYS A 31 -24.37 16.88 1.88
N LYS A 32 -24.73 16.22 3.00
CA LYS A 32 -24.88 16.85 4.32
C LYS A 32 -23.61 17.52 4.86
N TYR A 33 -22.43 17.08 4.43
CA TYR A 33 -21.13 17.65 4.81
C TYR A 33 -20.61 18.68 3.80
N HIS A 34 -21.36 18.93 2.72
CA HIS A 34 -21.06 20.00 1.78
C HIS A 34 -21.66 21.30 2.31
N MET A 35 -20.96 22.40 2.10
CA MET A 35 -21.46 23.73 2.41
C MET A 35 -22.72 24.00 1.57
N SER A 36 -23.78 24.53 2.17
CA SER A 36 -24.92 25.05 1.40
C SER A 36 -24.46 26.23 0.54
N TYR A 37 -25.13 26.47 -0.58
CA TYR A 37 -24.81 27.61 -1.47
C TYR A 37 -24.86 28.95 -0.70
N ALA A 38 -25.88 29.15 0.13
CA ALA A 38 -26.03 30.36 0.95
C ALA A 38 -24.90 30.53 1.98
N ASP A 39 -24.43 29.43 2.57
CA ASP A 39 -23.32 29.45 3.53
C ASP A 39 -21.96 29.68 2.84
N GLN A 40 -21.81 29.16 1.61
CA GLN A 40 -20.62 29.37 0.79
C GLN A 40 -20.51 30.84 0.35
N GLU A 41 -21.60 31.41 -0.17
CA GLU A 41 -21.65 32.82 -0.56
C GLU A 41 -21.38 33.74 0.65
N ARG A 42 -21.98 33.45 1.80
CA ARG A 42 -21.72 34.18 3.06
C ARG A 42 -20.26 34.10 3.51
N TYR A 43 -19.57 32.99 3.24
CA TYR A 43 -18.14 32.84 3.55
C TYR A 43 -17.24 33.57 2.55
N GLU A 44 -17.54 33.47 1.26
CA GLU A 44 -16.74 34.08 0.18
C GLU A 44 -16.86 35.62 0.17
N ASN A 45 -18.02 36.15 0.57
CA ASN A 45 -18.26 37.60 0.66
C ASN A 45 -17.63 38.26 1.90
N GLU A 46 -17.11 37.49 2.87
CA GLU A 46 -16.51 38.02 4.09
C GLU A 46 -14.98 38.07 3.97
N GLU A 47 -14.40 39.27 4.05
CA GLU A 47 -12.93 39.45 3.96
C GLU A 47 -12.22 39.17 5.30
N ARG A 48 -12.93 39.23 6.43
CA ARG A 48 -12.32 39.10 7.76
C ARG A 48 -12.12 37.63 8.13
N PRO A 49 -10.88 37.19 8.43
CA PRO A 49 -10.59 35.79 8.73
C PRO A 49 -11.23 35.29 10.03
N GLU A 50 -11.46 36.18 11.00
CA GLU A 50 -12.11 35.82 12.27
C GLU A 50 -13.62 35.59 12.12
N VAL A 51 -14.30 36.34 11.26
CA VAL A 51 -15.73 36.16 10.99
C VAL A 51 -15.96 34.92 10.14
N GLN A 52 -15.09 34.69 9.14
CA GLN A 52 -15.01 33.44 8.39
C GLN A 52 -14.91 32.21 9.32
N ARG A 53 -14.04 32.27 10.35
CA ARG A 53 -13.93 31.20 11.36
C ARG A 53 -15.22 30.98 12.14
N GLN A 54 -15.94 32.05 12.49
CA GLN A 54 -17.21 31.95 13.21
C GLN A 54 -18.30 31.30 12.34
N ILE A 55 -18.38 31.63 11.05
CA ILE A 55 -19.31 31.01 10.11
C ILE A 55 -19.06 29.50 10.03
N LEU A 56 -17.80 29.06 9.89
CA LEU A 56 -17.48 27.64 9.85
C LEU A 56 -17.72 26.94 11.18
N ALA A 57 -17.52 27.63 12.31
CA ALA A 57 -17.86 27.11 13.63
C ALA A 57 -19.37 26.88 13.77
N GLU A 58 -20.19 27.79 13.27
CA GLU A 58 -21.66 27.65 13.27
C GLU A 58 -22.12 26.42 12.47
N ILE A 59 -21.56 26.22 11.28
CA ILE A 59 -21.91 25.09 10.42
C ILE A 59 -21.39 23.77 11.01
N ALA A 60 -20.17 23.78 11.57
CA ALA A 60 -19.58 22.60 12.21
C ALA A 60 -20.41 22.11 13.40
N ARG A 61 -21.04 23.00 14.17
CA ARG A 61 -21.94 22.63 15.28
C ARG A 61 -23.20 21.88 14.82
N LYS A 62 -23.64 22.08 13.57
CA LYS A 62 -24.79 21.38 12.98
C LYS A 62 -24.42 19.96 12.50
N LEU A 63 -23.12 19.62 12.49
CA LEU A 63 -22.58 18.35 12.01
C LEU A 63 -22.01 17.51 13.17
N PRO A 64 -22.07 16.17 13.09
CA PRO A 64 -21.49 15.30 14.12
C PRO A 64 -19.96 15.24 13.98
N VAL A 65 -19.27 16.34 14.30
CA VAL A 65 -17.82 16.48 14.21
C VAL A 65 -17.24 16.69 15.61
N TYR A 66 -16.39 15.77 16.04
CA TYR A 66 -15.83 15.75 17.40
C TYR A 66 -14.34 16.12 17.45
N THR A 67 -13.71 16.35 16.30
CA THR A 67 -12.27 16.65 16.19
C THR A 67 -12.02 18.15 16.01
N ARG A 68 -10.97 18.67 16.65
CA ARG A 68 -10.50 20.06 16.52
C ARG A 68 -9.05 20.10 16.06
N THR A 69 -8.64 21.19 15.43
CA THR A 69 -7.24 21.43 15.06
C THR A 69 -6.39 21.65 16.33
N GLY A 70 -5.10 21.28 16.28
CA GLY A 70 -4.15 21.44 17.41
C GLY A 70 -3.96 22.86 17.94
N SER A 71 -4.34 23.91 17.19
CA SER A 71 -4.36 25.29 17.67
C SER A 71 -5.68 25.71 18.34
N GLY A 72 -6.55 24.77 18.71
CA GLY A 72 -7.81 25.04 19.45
C GLY A 72 -8.93 25.68 18.62
N GLY A 73 -8.64 26.12 17.39
CA GLY A 73 -9.63 26.65 16.47
C GLY A 73 -10.62 25.58 15.99
N GLN A 74 -11.92 25.88 16.05
CA GLN A 74 -12.95 25.12 15.34
C GLN A 74 -12.71 25.33 13.85
N LEU A 75 -12.14 24.32 13.21
CA LEU A 75 -12.46 23.80 11.88
C LEU A 75 -12.94 24.75 10.77
N GLY A 76 -12.49 26.00 10.79
CA GLY A 76 -12.46 26.93 9.65
C GLY A 76 -11.63 26.40 8.48
N ARG A 77 -10.84 25.35 8.73
CA ARG A 77 -10.31 24.52 7.66
C ARG A 77 -11.24 23.37 7.35
N ALA A 78 -11.75 22.59 8.30
CA ALA A 78 -12.42 21.33 7.93
C ALA A 78 -13.82 21.31 7.28
N LEU A 79 -14.47 22.47 7.16
CA LEU A 79 -15.55 22.63 6.16
C LEU A 79 -15.02 22.95 4.75
N CYS A 80 -13.90 23.67 4.63
CA CYS A 80 -13.18 23.87 3.37
C CYS A 80 -12.36 22.62 2.96
N VAL A 81 -12.11 21.72 3.90
CA VAL A 81 -11.30 20.50 3.77
C VAL A 81 -11.97 19.35 3.03
N SER A 82 -13.29 19.38 2.86
CA SER A 82 -13.96 18.48 1.90
C SER A 82 -13.40 18.68 0.48
N LYS A 83 -12.88 19.89 0.16
CA LYS A 83 -12.00 20.11 -0.99
C LYS A 83 -10.51 20.08 -0.60
N LEU A 84 -10.11 20.69 0.53
CA LEU A 84 -8.70 20.99 0.80
C LEU A 84 -7.86 19.94 1.56
N ILE A 85 -8.38 18.95 2.31
CA ILE A 85 -7.50 17.82 2.75
C ILE A 85 -7.36 16.81 1.64
N VAL A 86 -8.41 16.60 0.85
CA VAL A 86 -8.28 15.85 -0.39
C VAL A 86 -7.25 16.52 -1.31
N LEU A 87 -7.11 17.85 -1.29
CA LEU A 87 -6.10 18.57 -2.08
C LEU A 87 -4.73 18.82 -1.40
N ARG A 88 -4.62 19.02 -0.07
CA ARG A 88 -3.33 19.32 0.62
C ARG A 88 -2.60 18.11 1.19
N LEU A 89 -3.31 17.07 1.61
CA LEU A 89 -2.66 15.79 1.92
C LEU A 89 -2.31 15.04 0.64
N CYS A 90 -3.09 15.27 -0.43
CA CYS A 90 -2.56 15.04 -1.76
C CYS A 90 -1.39 15.99 -2.04
N ALA A 91 -1.40 17.32 -1.85
CA ALA A 91 -0.29 18.21 -2.28
C ALA A 91 1.15 17.78 -1.88
N VAL A 92 1.34 17.28 -0.66
CA VAL A 92 2.67 16.86 -0.17
C VAL A 92 3.06 15.45 -0.65
N HIS A 93 2.09 14.58 -0.94
CA HIS A 93 2.31 13.32 -1.69
C HIS A 93 2.18 13.50 -3.22
N ILE A 94 1.61 14.61 -3.67
CA ILE A 94 1.42 15.05 -5.04
C ILE A 94 2.77 15.51 -5.53
N LEU A 95 3.60 16.20 -4.77
CA LEU A 95 4.93 16.57 -5.30
C LEU A 95 5.75 15.32 -5.68
N THR A 96 5.64 14.23 -4.92
CA THR A 96 6.21 12.91 -5.27
C THR A 96 5.41 12.20 -6.37
N ALA A 97 4.10 12.39 -6.44
CA ALA A 97 3.22 11.81 -7.45
C ALA A 97 3.06 12.66 -8.74
N THR A 98 3.60 13.88 -8.82
CA THR A 98 3.51 14.76 -10.00
C THR A 98 4.37 14.21 -11.12
N LEU A 99 5.47 13.51 -10.77
CA LEU A 99 6.20 12.66 -11.70
C LEU A 99 5.39 11.44 -12.20
N LEU A 100 4.31 11.07 -11.51
CA LEU A 100 3.43 9.94 -11.83
C LEU A 100 2.05 10.37 -12.37
N LEU A 101 1.74 11.67 -12.47
CA LEU A 101 0.45 12.17 -12.99
C LEU A 101 0.25 11.92 -14.49
N PHE A 102 1.27 11.40 -15.19
CA PHE A 102 1.13 10.85 -16.55
C PHE A 102 0.72 9.36 -16.57
N SER A 103 0.44 8.74 -15.41
CA SER A 103 -0.06 7.38 -15.31
C SER A 103 -1.50 7.38 -14.79
N ARG A 104 -2.41 6.98 -15.68
CA ARG A 104 -3.87 6.90 -15.54
C ARG A 104 -4.40 5.96 -14.44
N VAL A 105 -3.67 5.68 -13.35
CA VAL A 105 -4.20 4.98 -12.18
C VAL A 105 -3.30 5.27 -10.96
N ASN A 106 -3.71 6.11 -10.01
CA ASN A 106 -3.05 6.21 -8.69
C ASN A 106 -4.06 6.74 -7.66
N ASN A 107 -4.63 5.80 -6.91
CA ASN A 107 -5.69 6.02 -5.95
C ASN A 107 -5.14 6.19 -4.53
N CYS A 108 -5.80 7.01 -3.70
CA CYS A 108 -5.41 7.18 -2.30
C CYS A 108 -5.90 6.03 -1.43
N ILE A 109 -5.07 5.59 -0.48
CA ILE A 109 -5.49 4.64 0.56
C ILE A 109 -6.30 5.41 1.60
N GLY A 110 -7.61 5.20 1.62
CA GLY A 110 -8.54 5.83 2.54
C GLY A 110 -9.56 4.83 3.09
N PHE A 111 -10.59 5.35 3.76
CA PHE A 111 -11.58 4.55 4.47
C PHE A 111 -12.21 3.42 3.61
N SER A 112 -12.53 3.71 2.35
CA SER A 112 -13.16 2.74 1.44
C SER A 112 -12.24 1.61 0.99
N ASN A 113 -10.93 1.86 0.96
CA ASN A 113 -9.94 0.95 0.37
C ASN A 113 -9.00 0.32 1.39
N TYR A 114 -9.03 0.80 2.63
CA TYR A 114 -8.10 0.38 3.67
C TYR A 114 -8.17 -1.12 3.94
N LYS A 115 -9.38 -1.71 3.95
CA LYS A 115 -9.55 -3.16 4.08
C LYS A 115 -8.85 -3.91 2.94
N PHE A 116 -9.04 -3.50 1.70
CA PHE A 116 -8.43 -4.16 0.54
C PHE A 116 -6.90 -3.99 0.53
N PHE A 117 -6.40 -2.84 1.00
CA PHE A 117 -4.97 -2.60 1.17
C PHE A 117 -4.34 -3.53 2.21
N LEU A 118 -4.96 -3.72 3.38
CA LEU A 118 -4.46 -4.67 4.40
C LEU A 118 -4.48 -6.11 3.89
N LEU A 119 -5.55 -6.51 3.19
CA LEU A 119 -5.63 -7.83 2.57
C LEU A 119 -4.53 -8.01 1.52
N PHE A 120 -4.28 -7.01 0.69
CA PHE A 120 -3.19 -7.02 -0.28
C PHE A 120 -1.84 -7.24 0.42
N LEU A 121 -1.53 -6.50 1.48
CA LEU A 121 -0.28 -6.67 2.24
C LEU A 121 -0.15 -8.09 2.82
N ALA A 122 -1.22 -8.62 3.40
CA ALA A 122 -1.23 -9.96 3.98
C ALA A 122 -1.02 -11.06 2.92
N TYR A 123 -1.74 -11.00 1.79
CA TYR A 123 -1.56 -11.98 0.72
C TYR A 123 -0.21 -11.85 0.02
N SER A 124 0.33 -10.63 -0.09
CA SER A 124 1.70 -10.41 -0.59
C SER A 124 2.74 -11.10 0.30
N LEU A 125 2.60 -10.98 1.63
CA LEU A 125 3.46 -11.67 2.59
C LEU A 125 3.38 -13.20 2.46
N LEU A 126 2.17 -13.75 2.40
CA LEU A 126 1.96 -15.18 2.23
C LEU A 126 2.52 -15.68 0.90
N TYR A 127 2.35 -14.91 -0.17
CA TYR A 127 2.88 -15.24 -1.50
C TYR A 127 4.41 -15.21 -1.52
N CYS A 128 5.04 -14.18 -0.98
CA CYS A 128 6.50 -14.09 -0.86
C CYS A 128 7.07 -15.21 0.02
N LEU A 129 6.42 -15.52 1.15
CA LEU A 129 6.84 -16.61 2.04
C LEU A 129 6.73 -17.98 1.34
N TYR A 130 5.61 -18.22 0.64
CA TYR A 130 5.40 -19.46 -0.10
C TYR A 130 6.44 -19.66 -1.20
N ILE A 131 6.71 -18.60 -1.97
CA ILE A 131 7.78 -18.61 -2.98
C ILE A 131 9.13 -18.86 -2.32
N ALA A 132 9.50 -18.11 -1.28
CA ALA A 132 10.78 -18.28 -0.61
C ALA A 132 10.96 -19.71 -0.08
N ALA A 133 9.96 -20.28 0.60
CA ALA A 133 10.02 -21.64 1.14
C ALA A 133 10.14 -22.71 0.04
N THR A 134 9.37 -22.58 -1.04
CA THR A 134 9.42 -23.56 -2.15
C THR A 134 10.73 -23.48 -2.92
N VAL A 135 11.22 -22.26 -3.19
CA VAL A 135 12.48 -22.01 -3.91
C VAL A 135 13.69 -22.38 -3.06
N PHE A 136 13.66 -22.14 -1.76
CA PHE A 136 14.73 -22.52 -0.83
C PHE A 136 15.01 -24.03 -0.84
N LYS A 137 13.97 -24.86 -1.00
CA LYS A 137 14.13 -26.31 -1.21
C LYS A 137 14.95 -26.63 -2.47
N TYR A 138 14.69 -25.94 -3.57
CA TYR A 138 15.45 -26.12 -4.81
C TYR A 138 16.86 -25.55 -4.69
N PHE A 139 17.03 -24.43 -3.99
CA PHE A 139 18.32 -23.83 -3.71
C PHE A 139 19.24 -24.81 -2.97
N ILE A 140 18.77 -25.44 -1.88
CA ILE A 140 19.51 -26.49 -1.18
C ILE A 140 19.84 -27.65 -2.14
N LYS A 141 18.86 -28.14 -2.92
CA LYS A 141 19.11 -29.24 -3.86
C LYS A 141 20.23 -28.92 -4.87
N TYR A 142 20.25 -27.72 -5.44
CA TYR A 142 21.31 -27.33 -6.38
C TYR A 142 22.67 -27.17 -5.70
N TRP A 143 22.72 -26.64 -4.48
CA TRP A 143 23.96 -26.36 -3.78
C TRP A 143 24.56 -27.59 -3.09
N THR A 144 23.72 -28.46 -2.53
CA THR A 144 24.15 -29.73 -1.90
C THR A 144 24.65 -30.72 -2.95
N VAL A 145 23.99 -30.83 -4.11
CA VAL A 145 24.46 -31.69 -5.21
C VAL A 145 25.78 -31.16 -5.80
N SER A 146 25.94 -29.84 -5.94
CA SER A 146 27.24 -29.27 -6.30
C SER A 146 28.33 -29.57 -5.26
N CYS A 147 28.01 -29.62 -3.97
CA CYS A 147 28.98 -29.89 -2.90
C CYS A 147 29.43 -31.38 -2.84
N GLU A 148 28.49 -32.32 -3.01
CA GLU A 148 28.78 -33.75 -3.17
C GLU A 148 29.62 -34.04 -4.41
N ILE A 149 29.31 -33.35 -5.52
CA ILE A 149 30.10 -33.39 -6.75
C ILE A 149 31.47 -32.72 -6.55
N TRP A 150 31.57 -31.65 -5.76
CA TRP A 150 32.83 -30.93 -5.50
C TRP A 150 33.88 -31.79 -4.80
N LEU A 151 33.48 -32.72 -3.92
CA LEU A 151 34.40 -33.71 -3.33
C LEU A 151 34.91 -34.75 -4.34
N LEU A 152 34.19 -34.98 -5.44
CA LEU A 152 34.64 -35.79 -6.58
C LEU A 152 35.36 -34.97 -7.67
N PHE A 153 35.23 -33.64 -7.67
CA PHE A 153 35.69 -32.74 -8.75
C PHE A 153 37.08 -32.13 -8.56
N ILE A 154 37.81 -32.43 -7.46
CA ILE A 154 39.25 -32.09 -7.38
C ILE A 154 40.07 -32.83 -8.45
N SER A 155 39.51 -33.83 -9.15
CA SER A 155 40.21 -34.59 -10.21
C SER A 155 39.74 -34.37 -11.65
N CYS A 156 38.84 -33.42 -11.97
CA CYS A 156 38.48 -33.21 -13.37
C CYS A 156 38.27 -31.74 -13.74
N GLU A 157 39.37 -31.14 -14.19
CA GLU A 157 39.38 -30.00 -15.08
C GLU A 157 38.72 -30.38 -16.43
N SER A 158 37.91 -29.46 -16.96
CA SER A 158 37.32 -29.48 -18.32
C SER A 158 36.38 -30.63 -18.70
N GLY A 159 35.07 -30.37 -18.63
CA GLY A 159 34.06 -31.24 -19.26
C GLY A 159 32.70 -30.57 -19.35
N GLY A 160 32.44 -29.88 -20.47
CA GLY A 160 31.21 -29.14 -20.72
C GLY A 160 29.93 -29.98 -20.62
N GLY A 161 29.08 -29.63 -19.65
CA GLY A 161 27.70 -30.12 -19.53
C GLY A 161 26.71 -29.12 -18.91
N GLU A 162 27.09 -27.85 -18.70
CA GLU A 162 26.35 -26.89 -17.88
C GLU A 162 25.48 -25.86 -18.63
N LEU A 163 25.22 -26.05 -19.92
CA LEU A 163 24.55 -25.01 -20.73
C LEU A 163 23.01 -25.00 -20.66
N THR A 164 22.35 -26.03 -20.14
CA THR A 164 20.87 -26.04 -20.00
C THR A 164 20.38 -25.74 -18.59
N ASN A 165 21.23 -25.90 -17.57
CA ASN A 165 20.86 -25.75 -16.16
C ASN A 165 21.35 -24.43 -15.53
N GLY A 166 22.23 -23.67 -16.19
CA GLY A 166 22.67 -22.36 -15.70
C GLY A 166 21.50 -21.36 -15.60
N ARG A 167 20.66 -21.29 -16.64
CA ARG A 167 19.53 -20.37 -16.71
C ARG A 167 18.53 -20.59 -15.56
N SER A 168 18.19 -21.84 -15.26
CA SER A 168 17.28 -22.19 -14.15
C SER A 168 17.90 -21.88 -12.78
N LYS A 169 19.20 -22.13 -12.58
CA LYS A 169 19.93 -21.76 -11.35
C LYS A 169 19.87 -20.25 -11.07
N PHE A 170 20.12 -19.41 -12.09
CA PHE A 170 20.05 -17.95 -11.95
C PHE A 170 18.64 -17.45 -11.63
N HIS A 171 17.61 -17.98 -12.30
CA HIS A 171 16.22 -17.60 -12.00
C HIS A 171 15.81 -18.01 -10.58
N VAL A 172 16.18 -19.20 -10.12
CA VAL A 172 15.89 -19.68 -8.76
C VAL A 172 16.55 -18.79 -7.70
N LEU A 173 17.84 -18.45 -7.88
CA LEU A 173 18.57 -17.54 -7.01
C LEU A 173 17.93 -16.15 -6.96
N PHE A 174 17.70 -15.55 -8.13
CA PHE A 174 17.12 -14.22 -8.24
C PHE A 174 15.74 -14.16 -7.58
N LEU A 175 14.90 -15.16 -7.85
CA LEU A 175 13.53 -15.23 -7.35
C LEU A 175 13.49 -15.42 -5.82
N LEU A 176 14.47 -16.14 -5.23
CA LEU A 176 14.65 -16.22 -3.78
C LEU A 176 15.01 -14.85 -3.17
N PHE A 177 16.01 -14.17 -3.71
CA PHE A 177 16.45 -12.86 -3.18
C PHE A 177 15.34 -11.82 -3.25
N VAL A 178 14.65 -11.74 -4.40
CA VAL A 178 13.52 -10.83 -4.58
C VAL A 178 12.41 -11.17 -3.59
N ALA A 179 12.03 -12.44 -3.45
CA ALA A 179 10.97 -12.85 -2.53
C ALA A 179 11.30 -12.51 -1.07
N VAL A 180 12.54 -12.75 -0.61
CA VAL A 180 12.98 -12.44 0.75
C VAL A 180 13.03 -10.93 1.00
N MET A 181 13.57 -10.16 0.07
CA MET A 181 13.64 -8.70 0.18
C MET A 181 12.24 -8.10 0.33
N PHE A 182 11.31 -8.47 -0.55
CA PHE A 182 9.92 -8.03 -0.47
C PHE A 182 9.23 -8.52 0.80
N PHE A 183 9.46 -9.78 1.21
CA PHE A 183 8.88 -10.31 2.44
C PHE A 183 9.26 -9.47 3.67
N VAL A 184 10.56 -9.17 3.85
CA VAL A 184 11.04 -8.38 4.98
C VAL A 184 10.44 -6.97 4.96
N SER A 185 10.46 -6.29 3.81
CA SER A 185 9.88 -4.96 3.69
C SER A 185 8.37 -4.94 3.98
N LEU A 186 7.62 -5.89 3.43
CA LEU A 186 6.18 -6.00 3.65
C LEU A 186 5.83 -6.37 5.09
N MET A 187 6.71 -7.11 5.78
CA MET A 187 6.47 -7.56 7.16
C MET A 187 6.43 -6.36 8.10
N PHE A 188 7.38 -5.43 7.97
CA PHE A 188 7.39 -4.19 8.75
C PHE A 188 6.19 -3.30 8.44
N LEU A 189 5.85 -3.13 7.15
CA LEU A 189 4.70 -2.32 6.73
C LEU A 189 3.38 -2.91 7.26
N PHE A 190 3.17 -4.21 7.08
CA PHE A 190 1.98 -4.90 7.57
C PHE A 190 1.89 -4.85 9.10
N GLY A 191 3.00 -5.07 9.81
CA GLY A 191 3.05 -4.99 11.27
C GLY A 191 2.68 -3.60 11.79
N TYR A 192 3.22 -2.55 11.17
CA TYR A 192 2.87 -1.16 11.49
C TYR A 192 1.38 -0.88 11.29
N HIS A 193 0.81 -1.32 10.17
CA HIS A 193 -0.62 -1.14 9.91
C HIS A 193 -1.53 -1.98 10.82
N CYS A 194 -1.10 -3.18 11.21
CA CYS A 194 -1.81 -3.97 12.22
C CYS A 194 -1.84 -3.26 13.57
N TRP A 195 -0.73 -2.65 13.98
CA TRP A 195 -0.69 -1.83 15.20
C TRP A 195 -1.63 -0.62 15.12
N LEU A 196 -1.66 0.08 13.97
CA LEU A 196 -2.59 1.18 13.72
C LEU A 196 -4.06 0.75 13.83
N VAL A 197 -4.41 -0.39 13.23
CA VAL A 197 -5.77 -0.96 13.30
C VAL A 197 -6.16 -1.29 14.75
N SER A 198 -5.27 -1.92 15.50
CA SER A 198 -5.49 -2.27 16.91
C SER A 198 -5.70 -1.05 17.81
N ARG A 199 -5.19 0.11 17.41
CA ARG A 199 -5.35 1.39 18.13
C ARG A 199 -6.42 2.29 17.51
N ASN A 200 -7.08 1.83 16.45
CA ASN A 200 -8.03 2.61 15.64
C ASN A 200 -7.46 3.99 15.25
N ARG A 201 -6.21 4.01 14.79
CA ARG A 201 -5.50 5.21 14.33
C ARG A 201 -5.23 5.13 12.84
N SER A 202 -5.30 6.27 12.16
CA SER A 202 -4.70 6.44 10.84
C SER A 202 -3.18 6.66 10.96
N THR A 203 -2.46 6.57 9.85
CA THR A 203 -1.05 6.97 9.75
C THR A 203 -0.83 8.47 10.01
N LEU A 204 -1.87 9.27 9.77
CA LEU A 204 -1.97 10.70 10.11
C LEU A 204 -2.55 10.89 11.51
#